data_AF-A0A2A4V226-F1
#
_entry.id   AF-A0A2A4V226-F1
#
_cell.length_a   1.000
_cell.length_b   1.000
_cell.length_c   1.000
_cell.angle_alpha   90.00
_cell.angle_beta   90.00
_cell.angle_gamma   90.00
#
_symmetry.space_group_name_H-M   'P 1'
#
loop_
_entity.id
_entity.type
_entity.pdbx_description
1 polymer ?
#
loop_
_entity_poly.entity_id
_entity_poly.type
_entity_poly.pdbx_seq_one_letter_code
_entity_poly.pdbx_strand_id
1 'polypeptide(L)'
;MGLFTKDKNQNGPSSIDAGNIDFGSTSGSYGMSASEENTGIELSPINTSSANNQSLKLSYGIEDTIQLMRTMPDHNDDIVMVVIQKTLESVNVRVKDIIQDAESKEGRIESRVETLIKEINDLSNKISDRETEITTLRADLSETKSVRESLESVEPQFEPEPQQETESPLEMIAEGSLPPANDDITDPLSQPESPKSQDESSAIPA
;
A
#
# COMPACT_ATOMS: atom_id res chain seq x y z
N MET A 1 3.39 45.10 -30.80
CA MET A 1 4.59 44.42 -30.29
C MET A 1 4.11 43.37 -29.29
N GLY A 2 3.90 42.09 -29.60
CA GLY A 2 4.50 41.27 -30.64
C GLY A 2 5.87 40.80 -30.18
N LEU A 3 5.95 39.58 -29.59
CA LEU A 3 6.98 38.55 -29.78
C LEU A 3 6.81 37.45 -28.71
N PHE A 4 5.96 36.48 -29.06
CA PHE A 4 5.84 35.19 -28.42
C PHE A 4 7.06 34.31 -28.72
N THR A 5 7.43 33.55 -27.69
CA THR A 5 7.86 32.15 -27.67
C THR A 5 8.99 31.70 -28.59
N LYS A 6 10.08 31.26 -27.95
CA LYS A 6 11.14 30.49 -28.60
C LYS A 6 10.86 29.01 -28.39
N ASP A 7 10.61 28.35 -29.50
CA ASP A 7 10.56 26.91 -29.68
C ASP A 7 11.88 26.18 -29.36
N LYS A 8 11.73 24.85 -29.26
CA LYS A 8 12.68 23.72 -29.32
C LYS A 8 13.03 23.15 -27.93
N ASN A 9 12.88 21.87 -27.65
CA ASN A 9 13.13 20.77 -28.57
C ASN A 9 12.37 19.48 -28.21
N GLN A 10 12.08 18.75 -29.28
CA GLN A 10 11.44 17.44 -29.38
C GLN A 10 12.24 16.37 -28.62
N ASN A 11 11.58 15.66 -27.70
CA ASN A 11 11.86 14.26 -27.41
C ASN A 11 10.53 13.52 -27.54
N GLY A 12 10.44 12.70 -28.58
CA GLY A 12 9.25 11.93 -28.91
C GLY A 12 8.99 10.76 -27.95
N PRO A 13 7.74 10.28 -27.89
CA PRO A 13 7.35 9.14 -27.06
C PRO A 13 7.80 7.82 -27.71
N SER A 14 8.69 7.10 -27.02
CA SER A 14 8.99 5.70 -27.34
C SER A 14 7.88 4.80 -26.81
N SER A 15 7.19 4.15 -27.75
CA SER A 15 6.54 2.83 -27.66
C SER A 15 5.69 2.53 -26.42
N ILE A 16 4.37 2.65 -26.61
CA ILE A 16 3.35 1.96 -25.84
C ILE A 16 3.48 0.46 -26.18
N ASP A 17 4.00 -0.33 -25.24
CA ASP A 17 4.05 -1.78 -25.33
C ASP A 17 2.65 -2.33 -25.02
N ALA A 18 2.07 -2.98 -26.02
CA ALA A 18 0.74 -3.53 -25.96
C ALA A 18 0.80 -4.96 -25.42
N GLY A 19 0.19 -5.16 -24.26
CA GLY A 19 -0.40 -6.45 -23.90
C GLY A 19 0.54 -7.46 -23.25
N ASN A 20 0.65 -7.37 -21.93
CA ASN A 20 0.70 -8.58 -21.10
C ASN A 20 -0.12 -8.34 -19.84
N ILE A 21 -1.45 -8.45 -20.00
CA ILE A 21 -2.40 -8.39 -18.89
C ILE A 21 -2.48 -9.81 -18.31
N ASP A 22 -1.80 -10.02 -17.18
CA ASP A 22 -1.85 -11.26 -16.39
C ASP A 22 -3.13 -11.25 -15.54
N PHE A 23 -4.23 -11.73 -16.13
CA PHE A 23 -5.49 -11.99 -15.44
C PHE A 23 -5.50 -13.44 -14.92
N GLY A 24 -5.15 -13.58 -13.64
CA GLY A 24 -5.63 -14.60 -12.70
C GLY A 24 -5.91 -16.01 -13.22
N SER A 25 -5.01 -16.95 -12.91
CA SER A 25 -5.41 -18.33 -12.60
C SER A 25 -5.53 -18.50 -11.10
N THR A 26 -6.76 -18.30 -10.65
CA THR A 26 -7.31 -18.88 -9.44
C THR A 26 -7.24 -20.41 -9.53
N SER A 27 -6.50 -21.04 -8.62
CA SER A 27 -6.89 -22.37 -8.15
C SER A 27 -6.92 -22.31 -6.64
N GLY A 28 -8.12 -21.99 -6.13
CA GLY A 28 -8.46 -22.17 -4.74
C GLY A 28 -8.32 -23.65 -4.39
N SER A 29 -7.30 -23.97 -3.60
CA SER A 29 -7.19 -25.27 -2.94
C SER A 29 -7.90 -25.14 -1.59
N TYR A 30 -9.20 -25.41 -1.61
CA TYR A 30 -9.99 -25.62 -0.41
C TYR A 30 -9.82 -27.07 0.06
N GLY A 31 -9.30 -27.23 1.27
CA GLY A 31 -9.68 -28.26 2.24
C GLY A 31 -9.27 -29.71 1.96
N MET A 32 -8.36 -30.23 2.79
CA MET A 32 -8.58 -31.50 3.49
C MET A 32 -7.79 -31.51 4.80
N SER A 33 -8.53 -31.55 5.89
CA SER A 33 -8.11 -31.93 7.22
C SER A 33 -7.72 -33.41 7.24
N ALA A 34 -6.48 -33.72 7.63
CA ALA A 34 -6.12 -35.03 8.15
C ALA A 34 -5.23 -34.82 9.38
N SER A 35 -5.83 -35.10 10.53
CA SER A 35 -5.19 -35.31 11.81
C SER A 35 -4.28 -36.54 11.72
N GLU A 36 -2.97 -36.37 11.84
CA GLU A 36 -2.08 -37.42 12.31
C GLU A 36 -1.10 -36.83 13.33
N GLU A 37 -1.22 -37.34 14.55
CA GLU A 37 -0.26 -37.19 15.62
C GLU A 37 1.10 -37.70 15.14
N ASN A 38 2.12 -36.83 15.11
CA ASN A 38 3.49 -37.29 15.16
C ASN A 38 4.33 -36.36 16.03
N THR A 39 4.58 -36.86 17.24
CA THR A 39 5.48 -36.32 18.26
C THR A 39 6.93 -36.51 17.81
N GLY A 40 7.42 -35.58 16.99
CA GLY A 40 8.83 -35.51 16.60
C GLY A 40 9.36 -34.09 16.83
N ILE A 41 9.86 -33.82 18.04
CA ILE A 41 10.62 -32.61 18.35
C ILE A 41 11.95 -32.71 17.60
N GLU A 42 12.01 -32.17 16.39
CA GLU A 42 13.28 -31.86 15.71
C GLU A 42 13.43 -30.35 15.63
N LEU A 43 14.13 -29.82 16.64
CA LEU A 43 14.54 -28.44 16.73
C LEU A 43 15.54 -28.14 15.61
N SER A 44 15.05 -27.63 14.48
CA SER A 44 15.89 -26.99 13.48
C SER A 44 16.69 -25.86 14.14
N PRO A 45 18.03 -25.83 13.99
CA PRO A 45 18.86 -24.82 14.63
C PRO A 45 18.50 -23.44 14.06
N ILE A 46 18.02 -22.58 14.95
CA ILE A 46 18.00 -21.14 14.78
C ILE A 46 19.41 -20.75 14.31
N ASN A 47 19.51 -20.26 13.07
CA ASN A 47 20.76 -19.75 12.53
C ASN A 47 21.04 -18.36 13.15
N THR A 48 21.28 -18.35 14.46
CA THR A 48 21.95 -17.27 15.19
C THR A 48 23.44 -17.39 14.94
N SER A 49 23.86 -17.04 13.72
CA SER A 49 25.28 -16.92 13.38
C SER A 49 25.62 -15.46 13.07
N SER A 50 25.27 -14.59 14.00
CA SER A 50 26.07 -13.39 14.30
C SER A 50 26.60 -13.52 15.74
N ALA A 51 27.13 -14.70 16.04
CA ALA A 51 28.13 -14.87 17.08
C ALA A 51 29.44 -14.26 16.57
N ASN A 52 29.46 -12.94 16.45
CA ASN A 52 30.70 -12.22 16.19
C ASN A 52 31.47 -12.17 17.51
N ASN A 53 32.21 -13.26 17.75
CA ASN A 53 33.37 -13.37 18.63
C ASN A 53 33.34 -12.49 19.88
N GLN A 54 32.57 -12.94 20.86
CA GLN A 54 32.89 -12.74 22.26
C GLN A 54 34.22 -13.44 22.59
N SER A 55 35.33 -12.81 22.20
CA SER A 55 36.50 -12.81 23.06
C SER A 55 36.13 -11.91 24.24
N LEU A 56 35.66 -12.52 25.32
CA LEU A 56 35.46 -11.89 26.64
C LEU A 56 36.79 -11.45 27.28
N LYS A 57 37.62 -10.73 26.53
CA LYS A 57 38.36 -9.60 27.09
C LYS A 57 37.35 -8.48 27.10
N LEU A 58 37.05 -7.91 28.25
CA LEU A 58 36.40 -6.60 28.32
C LEU A 58 37.34 -5.60 27.62
N SER A 59 37.24 -5.49 26.30
CA SER A 59 37.94 -4.48 25.53
C SER A 59 37.18 -3.19 25.75
N TYR A 60 37.66 -2.40 26.70
CA TYR A 60 37.12 -1.09 27.00
C TYR A 60 37.09 -0.24 25.72
N GLY A 61 35.89 0.18 25.30
CA GLY A 61 35.63 0.85 24.01
C GLY A 61 35.07 2.27 24.15
N ILE A 62 34.65 2.86 23.02
CA ILE A 62 34.03 4.20 23.05
C ILE A 62 32.72 4.21 23.84
N GLU A 63 31.94 3.14 23.81
CA GLU A 63 30.71 2.99 24.60
C GLU A 63 30.98 3.08 26.10
N ASP A 64 32.01 2.38 26.57
CA ASP A 64 32.39 2.37 27.99
C ASP A 64 32.90 3.75 28.42
N THR A 65 33.62 4.44 27.53
CA THR A 65 34.08 5.82 27.77
C THR A 65 32.90 6.80 27.88
N ILE A 66 31.93 6.70 26.98
CA ILE A 66 30.70 7.50 27.03
C ILE A 66 29.92 7.19 28.31
N GLN A 67 29.82 5.92 28.69
CA GLN A 67 29.13 5.53 29.91
C GLN A 67 29.83 6.10 31.14
N LEU A 68 31.16 6.04 31.18
CA LEU A 68 31.97 6.63 32.25
C LEU A 68 31.72 8.15 32.35
N MET A 69 31.70 8.86 31.21
CA MET A 69 31.36 10.30 31.16
C MET A 69 29.97 10.59 31.75
N ARG A 70 28.96 9.77 31.42
CA ARG A 70 27.59 9.95 31.93
C ARG A 70 27.43 9.68 33.43
N THR A 71 28.30 8.86 34.00
CA THR A 71 28.26 8.53 35.43
C THR A 71 29.00 9.52 36.31
N MET A 72 29.82 10.38 35.72
CA MET A 72 30.53 11.40 36.46
C MET A 72 29.62 12.60 36.75
N PRO A 73 29.78 13.28 37.91
CA PRO A 73 29.02 14.47 38.20
C PRO A 73 29.36 15.59 37.21
N ASP A 74 28.42 16.52 36.99
CA ASP A 74 28.55 17.71 36.15
C ASP A 74 29.56 18.74 36.74
N HIS A 75 30.79 18.31 36.98
CA HIS A 75 31.92 19.14 37.37
C HIS A 75 32.68 19.62 36.12
N ASN A 76 33.73 20.42 36.33
CA ASN A 76 34.57 20.95 35.24
C ASN A 76 35.07 19.85 34.29
N ASP A 77 34.84 20.02 32.99
CA ASP A 77 35.21 19.07 31.93
C ASP A 77 36.68 18.62 31.99
N ASP A 78 37.58 19.53 32.39
CA ASP A 78 39.01 19.23 32.54
C ASP A 78 39.28 18.14 33.58
N ILE A 79 38.53 18.13 34.70
CA ILE A 79 38.70 17.13 35.76
C ILE A 79 38.18 15.79 35.27
N VAL A 80 37.04 15.79 34.57
CA VAL A 80 36.41 14.60 33.98
C VAL A 80 37.38 13.94 32.99
N MET A 81 38.02 14.72 32.11
CA MET A 81 38.99 14.21 31.14
C MET A 81 40.24 13.61 31.80
N VAL A 82 40.76 14.22 32.86
CA VAL A 82 41.89 13.66 33.62
C VAL A 82 41.51 12.34 34.28
N VAL A 83 40.31 12.23 34.85
CA VAL A 83 39.82 10.97 35.44
C VAL A 83 39.65 9.89 34.38
N ILE A 84 39.10 10.22 33.21
CA ILE A 84 38.95 9.29 32.08
C ILE A 84 40.31 8.81 31.62
N GLN A 85 41.25 9.72 31.40
CA GLN A 85 42.59 9.37 30.96
C GLN A 85 43.26 8.41 31.96
N LYS A 86 43.22 8.73 33.27
CA LYS A 86 43.79 7.84 34.29
C LYS A 86 43.08 6.50 34.37
N THR A 87 41.77 6.47 34.16
CA THR A 87 40.99 5.23 34.14
C THR A 87 41.38 4.37 32.94
N LEU A 88 41.48 4.96 31.74
CA LEU A 88 41.94 4.33 30.51
C LEU A 88 43.37 3.77 30.65
N GLU A 89 44.28 4.55 31.24
CA GLU A 89 45.64 4.12 31.54
C GLU A 89 45.65 2.91 32.50
N SER A 90 44.79 2.92 33.53
CA SER A 90 44.67 1.82 34.49
C SER A 90 44.16 0.51 33.86
N VAL A 91 43.36 0.59 32.80
CA VAL A 91 42.88 -0.59 32.05
C VAL A 91 43.75 -0.90 30.83
N ASN A 92 44.89 -0.21 30.69
CA ASN A 92 45.85 -0.36 29.59
C ASN A 92 45.22 -0.17 28.20
N VAL A 93 44.31 0.80 28.08
CA VAL A 93 43.64 1.15 26.82
C VAL A 93 44.17 2.49 26.32
N ARG A 94 44.54 2.54 25.05
CA ARG A 94 45.12 3.74 24.44
C ARG A 94 43.99 4.64 23.96
N VAL A 95 44.08 5.93 24.30
CA VAL A 95 43.13 6.95 23.82
C VAL A 95 42.97 6.93 22.30
N LYS A 96 44.05 6.66 21.55
CA LYS A 96 44.00 6.54 20.09
C LYS A 96 43.08 5.42 19.60
N ASP A 97 43.04 4.30 20.30
CA ASP A 97 42.19 3.17 19.92
C ASP A 97 40.71 3.54 20.16
N ILE A 98 40.41 4.28 21.23
CA ILE A 98 39.08 4.82 21.53
C ILE A 98 38.63 5.85 20.50
N ILE A 99 39.53 6.74 20.06
CA ILE A 99 39.23 7.73 19.02
C ILE A 99 38.90 7.01 17.70
N GLN A 100 39.68 6.02 17.31
CA GLN A 100 39.42 5.26 16.08
C GLN A 100 38.07 4.51 16.14
N ASP A 101 37.73 3.95 17.31
CA ASP A 101 36.44 3.31 17.53
C ASP A 101 35.28 4.33 17.45
N ALA A 102 35.47 5.52 18.03
CA ALA A 102 34.52 6.63 17.93
C ALA A 102 34.28 7.06 16.46
N GLU A 103 35.35 7.27 15.69
CA GLU A 103 35.26 7.62 14.26
C GLU A 103 34.53 6.53 13.46
N SER A 104 34.84 5.25 13.73
CA SER A 104 34.14 4.15 13.06
C SER A 104 32.66 4.12 13.43
N LYS A 105 32.30 4.42 14.67
CA LYS A 105 30.92 4.45 15.13
C LYS A 105 30.16 5.64 14.53
N GLU A 106 30.78 6.82 14.53
CA GLU A 106 30.25 8.04 13.92
C GLU A 106 29.90 7.78 12.46
N GLY A 107 30.84 7.27 11.66
CA GLY A 107 30.59 6.98 10.24
C GLY A 107 29.46 5.95 10.02
N ARG A 108 29.32 4.93 10.90
CA ARG A 108 28.19 3.99 10.83
C ARG A 108 26.86 4.66 11.13
N ILE A 109 26.82 5.52 12.14
CA ILE A 109 25.61 6.26 12.53
C ILE A 109 25.21 7.22 11.41
N GLU A 110 26.15 8.01 10.90
CA GLU A 110 25.92 8.95 9.80
C GLU A 110 25.39 8.24 8.55
N SER A 111 26.04 7.14 8.14
CA SER A 111 25.58 6.34 6.99
C SER A 111 24.17 5.79 7.20
N ARG A 112 23.83 5.35 8.42
CA ARG A 112 22.49 4.88 8.75
C ARG A 112 21.47 6.02 8.72
N VAL A 113 21.83 7.19 9.23
CA VAL A 113 20.98 8.40 9.19
C VAL A 113 20.70 8.81 7.74
N GLU A 114 21.72 8.88 6.88
CA GLU A 114 21.54 9.18 5.46
C GLU A 114 20.62 8.18 4.76
N THR A 115 20.78 6.89 5.06
CA THR A 115 19.94 5.83 4.51
C THR A 115 18.47 6.02 4.92
N LEU A 116 18.22 6.30 6.20
CA LEU A 116 16.87 6.53 6.71
C LEU A 116 16.25 7.80 6.12
N ILE A 117 17.03 8.87 5.93
CA ILE A 117 16.56 10.10 5.28
C ILE A 117 16.11 9.82 3.84
N LYS A 118 16.89 9.03 3.09
CA LYS A 118 16.52 8.62 1.72
C LYS A 118 15.21 7.82 1.72
N GLU A 119 15.09 6.85 2.62
CA GLU A 119 13.86 6.03 2.75
C GLU A 119 12.63 6.89 3.10
N ILE A 120 12.78 7.85 4.02
CA ILE A 120 11.71 8.81 4.36
C ILE A 120 11.28 9.60 3.13
N ASN A 121 12.23 10.09 2.33
CA ASN A 121 11.92 10.86 1.12
C ASN A 121 11.19 10.00 0.08
N ASP A 122 11.64 8.76 -0.14
CA ASP A 122 11.00 7.84 -1.07
C ASP A 122 9.55 7.50 -0.64
N LEU A 123 9.33 7.27 0.66
CA LEU A 123 8.00 7.04 1.20
C LEU A 123 7.12 8.28 1.11
N SER A 124 7.67 9.47 1.36
CA SER A 124 6.93 10.73 1.25
C SER A 124 6.48 11.00 -0.19
N ASN A 125 7.32 10.71 -1.18
CA ASN A 125 6.94 10.80 -2.60
C ASN A 125 5.80 9.85 -2.92
N LYS A 126 5.87 8.59 -2.47
CA LYS A 126 4.79 7.61 -2.66
C LYS A 126 3.48 8.07 -2.02
N ILE A 127 3.53 8.67 -0.83
CA ILE A 127 2.34 9.24 -0.18
C ILE A 127 1.75 10.33 -1.06
N SER A 128 2.57 11.26 -1.55
CA SER A 128 2.12 12.33 -2.44
C SER A 128 1.47 11.79 -3.71
N ASP A 129 2.07 10.78 -4.36
CA ASP A 129 1.48 10.14 -5.54
C ASP A 129 0.09 9.56 -5.23
N ARG A 130 -0.05 8.85 -4.10
CA ARG A 130 -1.35 8.29 -3.68
C ARG A 130 -2.38 9.35 -3.33
N GLU A 131 -1.96 10.46 -2.73
CA GLU A 131 -2.85 11.58 -2.48
C GLU A 131 -3.38 12.15 -3.80
N THR A 132 -2.52 12.30 -4.81
CA THR A 132 -2.98 12.75 -6.13
C THR A 132 -3.95 11.76 -6.77
N GLU A 133 -3.66 10.46 -6.72
CA GLU A 133 -4.55 9.40 -7.22
C GLU A 133 -5.94 9.47 -6.54
N ILE A 134 -5.97 9.60 -5.22
CA ILE A 134 -7.21 9.75 -4.45
C ILE A 134 -7.98 11.01 -4.87
N THR A 135 -7.31 12.13 -5.10
CA THR A 135 -7.99 13.36 -5.53
C THR A 135 -8.62 13.21 -6.92
N THR A 136 -7.93 12.58 -7.87
CA THR A 136 -8.46 12.29 -9.20
C THR A 136 -9.67 11.37 -9.13
N LEU A 137 -9.55 10.24 -8.44
CA LEU A 137 -10.65 9.28 -8.31
C LEU A 137 -11.89 9.89 -7.63
N ARG A 138 -11.69 10.78 -6.66
CA ARG A 138 -12.81 11.51 -6.02
C ARG A 138 -13.50 12.46 -6.99
N ALA A 139 -12.76 13.13 -7.86
CA ALA A 139 -13.34 13.99 -8.89
C ALA A 139 -14.16 13.16 -9.89
N ASP A 140 -13.59 12.07 -10.41
CA ASP A 140 -14.27 11.16 -11.36
C ASP A 140 -15.53 10.55 -10.74
N LEU A 141 -15.46 10.13 -9.47
CA LEU A 141 -16.60 9.60 -8.74
C LEU A 141 -17.69 10.67 -8.57
N SER A 142 -17.32 11.90 -8.24
CA SER A 142 -18.27 13.01 -8.12
C SER A 142 -18.97 13.27 -9.46
N GLU A 143 -18.24 13.32 -10.57
CA GLU A 143 -18.79 13.51 -11.91
C GLU A 143 -19.76 12.36 -12.27
N THR A 144 -19.32 11.12 -12.06
CA THR A 144 -20.13 9.92 -12.34
C THR A 144 -21.44 9.94 -11.55
N LYS A 145 -21.39 10.34 -10.27
CA LYS A 145 -22.59 10.50 -9.44
C LYS A 145 -23.52 11.56 -9.99
N SER A 146 -23.00 12.74 -10.34
CA SER A 146 -23.81 13.83 -10.90
C SER A 146 -24.48 13.46 -12.23
N VAL A 147 -23.77 12.74 -13.11
CA VAL A 147 -24.35 12.25 -14.38
C VAL A 147 -25.45 11.24 -14.11
N ARG A 148 -25.19 10.25 -13.24
CA ARG A 148 -26.18 9.23 -12.87
C ARG A 148 -27.44 9.88 -12.29
N GLU A 149 -27.31 10.78 -11.32
CA GLU A 149 -28.43 11.49 -10.70
C GLU A 149 -29.23 12.32 -11.71
N SER A 150 -28.55 12.91 -12.70
CA SER A 150 -29.22 13.64 -13.79
C SER A 150 -30.01 12.70 -14.71
N LEU A 151 -29.47 11.51 -15.02
CA LEU A 151 -30.16 10.52 -15.86
C LEU A 151 -31.37 9.90 -15.14
N GLU A 152 -31.22 9.55 -13.87
CA GLU A 152 -32.33 9.06 -13.02
C GLU A 152 -33.47 10.10 -12.93
N SER A 153 -33.14 11.39 -12.94
CA SER A 153 -34.14 12.46 -12.94
C SER A 153 -34.91 12.59 -14.26
N VAL A 154 -34.35 12.10 -15.38
CA VAL A 154 -34.97 12.14 -16.72
C VAL A 154 -35.79 10.88 -17.01
N GLU A 155 -35.42 9.73 -16.43
CA GLU A 155 -36.10 8.45 -16.61
C GLU A 155 -37.65 8.47 -16.46
N PRO A 156 -38.26 9.15 -15.46
CA PRO A 156 -39.72 9.17 -15.33
C PRO A 156 -40.45 9.97 -16.43
N GLN A 157 -39.75 10.67 -17.33
CA GLN A 157 -40.35 11.38 -18.47
C GLN A 157 -40.42 10.52 -19.75
N PHE A 158 -39.80 9.34 -19.75
CA PHE A 158 -39.73 8.43 -20.90
C PHE A 158 -40.52 7.13 -20.67
N GLU A 159 -41.51 7.15 -19.78
CA GLU A 159 -42.50 6.06 -19.73
C GLU A 159 -43.24 6.07 -21.09
N PRO A 160 -43.12 5.00 -21.91
CA PRO A 160 -43.79 4.98 -23.20
C PRO A 160 -45.29 5.02 -22.94
N GLU A 161 -45.95 6.11 -23.34
CA GLU A 161 -47.41 6.17 -23.32
C GLU A 161 -47.92 4.90 -24.04
N PRO A 162 -48.85 4.14 -23.41
CA PRO A 162 -49.46 3.00 -24.07
C PRO A 162 -50.08 3.53 -25.35
N GLN A 163 -49.57 3.04 -26.49
CA GLN A 163 -50.09 3.33 -27.80
C GLN A 163 -51.61 3.17 -27.75
N GLN A 164 -52.32 4.29 -27.79
CA GLN A 164 -53.76 4.28 -27.91
C GLN A 164 -54.08 3.51 -29.18
N GLU A 165 -54.64 2.32 -29.00
CA GLU A 165 -55.34 1.55 -30.01
C GLU A 165 -56.36 2.48 -30.66
N THR A 166 -55.96 3.07 -31.79
CA THR A 166 -56.88 3.75 -32.68
C THR A 166 -57.62 2.65 -33.41
N GLU A 167 -58.75 2.27 -32.83
CA GLU A 167 -59.78 1.52 -33.53
C GLU A 167 -60.12 2.23 -34.85
N SER A 168 -60.03 1.50 -35.96
CA SER A 168 -61.08 1.62 -36.96
C SER A 168 -61.31 0.33 -37.75
N PRO A 169 -62.57 0.09 -38.15
CA PRO A 169 -63.14 -1.26 -38.29
C PRO A 169 -63.12 -1.80 -39.74
N LEU A 170 -62.97 -3.13 -39.83
CA LEU A 170 -63.46 -4.08 -40.85
C LEU A 170 -63.48 -3.63 -42.33
N GLU A 171 -62.69 -4.30 -43.19
CA GLU A 171 -63.28 -5.15 -44.23
C GLU A 171 -62.31 -6.19 -44.81
N MET A 172 -62.91 -7.37 -45.05
CA MET A 172 -62.36 -8.64 -45.50
C MET A 172 -61.60 -8.53 -46.83
N ILE A 173 -60.50 -9.28 -47.02
CA ILE A 173 -60.41 -10.24 -48.13
C ILE A 173 -59.39 -11.37 -47.84
N ALA A 174 -59.84 -12.60 -48.15
CA ALA A 174 -59.09 -13.73 -48.69
C ALA A 174 -58.21 -14.58 -47.75
N GLU A 175 -58.83 -15.71 -47.39
CA GLU A 175 -58.29 -17.05 -47.12
C GLU A 175 -56.90 -17.36 -47.70
N GLY A 176 -56.11 -18.05 -46.89
CA GLY A 176 -54.87 -18.69 -47.32
C GLY A 176 -54.21 -19.55 -46.24
N SER A 177 -54.86 -20.67 -45.88
CA SER A 177 -54.21 -21.97 -45.60
C SER A 177 -53.04 -22.00 -44.58
N LEU A 178 -53.32 -22.26 -43.30
CA LEU A 178 -53.17 -23.56 -42.58
C LEU A 178 -51.86 -23.70 -41.74
N PRO A 179 -51.91 -24.43 -40.60
CA PRO A 179 -50.94 -24.43 -39.48
C PRO A 179 -50.28 -25.84 -39.32
N PRO A 180 -49.96 -26.39 -38.12
CA PRO A 180 -49.28 -25.92 -36.88
C PRO A 180 -48.10 -26.85 -36.45
N ALA A 181 -47.30 -26.44 -35.46
CA ALA A 181 -46.74 -27.25 -34.34
C ALA A 181 -45.70 -26.38 -33.58
N ASN A 182 -45.94 -25.96 -32.32
CA ASN A 182 -45.66 -26.70 -31.06
C ASN A 182 -44.17 -27.08 -30.94
N ASP A 183 -43.37 -26.78 -29.92
CA ASP A 183 -43.54 -26.51 -28.48
C ASP A 183 -42.24 -25.86 -27.93
N ASP A 184 -42.18 -25.64 -26.60
CA ASP A 184 -41.13 -25.07 -25.70
C ASP A 184 -41.18 -23.54 -25.55
N ILE A 185 -41.82 -22.95 -24.54
CA ILE A 185 -41.82 -23.20 -23.08
C ILE A 185 -40.41 -23.36 -22.50
N THR A 186 -39.81 -22.25 -22.06
CA THR A 186 -39.49 -22.00 -20.65
C THR A 186 -38.72 -20.68 -20.49
N ASP A 187 -39.42 -19.69 -19.93
CA ASP A 187 -38.83 -18.66 -19.07
C ASP A 187 -39.30 -19.03 -17.64
N PRO A 188 -38.48 -18.90 -16.59
CA PRO A 188 -38.59 -17.64 -15.84
C PRO A 188 -37.28 -17.14 -15.19
N LEU A 189 -37.11 -15.82 -15.26
CA LEU A 189 -37.06 -14.92 -14.09
C LEU A 189 -36.11 -15.32 -12.94
N SER A 190 -35.01 -14.57 -12.77
CA SER A 190 -34.32 -14.45 -11.47
C SER A 190 -33.80 -13.03 -11.27
N GLN A 191 -34.26 -12.46 -10.16
CA GLN A 191 -34.12 -11.09 -9.69
C GLN A 191 -32.68 -10.80 -9.20
N PRO A 192 -32.19 -9.55 -9.29
CA PRO A 192 -31.04 -9.12 -8.52
C PRO A 192 -31.45 -8.84 -7.07
N GLU A 193 -30.88 -9.60 -6.13
CA GLU A 193 -31.00 -9.33 -4.69
C GLU A 193 -30.30 -8.03 -4.31
N SER A 194 -31.02 -7.20 -3.57
CA SER A 194 -30.52 -5.99 -2.92
C SER A 194 -29.56 -6.33 -1.77
N PRO A 195 -28.38 -5.69 -1.66
CA PRO A 195 -27.66 -5.68 -0.40
C PRO A 195 -28.32 -4.74 0.60
N LYS A 196 -28.79 -5.37 1.66
CA LYS A 196 -29.39 -4.82 2.88
C LYS A 196 -28.46 -3.80 3.55
N SER A 197 -29.01 -2.62 3.79
CA SER A 197 -28.46 -1.60 4.69
C SER A 197 -28.37 -2.15 6.13
N GLN A 198 -27.19 -2.09 6.71
CA GLN A 198 -26.94 -1.94 8.16
C GLN A 198 -26.00 -0.72 8.21
N ASP A 199 -26.38 0.48 8.61
CA ASP A 199 -26.94 0.91 9.89
C ASP A 199 -26.38 0.14 11.10
N GLU A 200 -25.11 0.41 11.42
CA GLU A 200 -24.69 0.49 12.82
C GLU A 200 -24.11 1.88 13.09
N SER A 201 -25.03 2.75 13.47
CA SER A 201 -24.80 3.83 14.41
C SER A 201 -24.09 3.29 15.66
N SER A 202 -22.78 3.46 15.75
CA SER A 202 -22.06 3.43 17.03
C SER A 202 -21.53 4.82 17.32
N ALA A 203 -22.37 5.53 18.07
CA ALA A 203 -21.98 6.67 18.88
C ALA A 203 -20.85 6.28 19.83
N ILE A 204 -19.75 7.03 19.80
CA ILE A 204 -18.85 7.17 20.95
C ILE A 204 -19.06 8.60 21.48
N PRO A 205 -19.75 8.77 22.62
CA PRO A 205 -19.75 10.02 23.35
C PRO A 205 -18.64 10.05 24.42
N ALA A 206 -18.01 11.23 24.52
CA ALA A 206 -17.12 11.75 25.57
C ALA A 206 -15.72 11.13 25.71
#